data_AF-A0A9D5N4D6-F1
#
_entry.id   AF-A0A9D5N4D6-F1
#
_cell.length_a   1.000
_cell.length_b   1.000
_cell.length_c   1.000
_cell.angle_alpha   90.00
_cell.angle_beta   90.00
_cell.angle_gamma   90.00
#
_symmetry.space_group_name_H-M   'P 1'
#
loop_
_entity.id
_entity.type
_entity.pdbx_description
1 polymer ?
#
loop_
_entity_poly.entity_id
_entity_poly.type
_entity_poly.pdbx_seq_one_letter_code
_entity_poly.pdbx_strand_id
1 'polypeptide(L)' 'MSTDKKEMTFEQSMGRLEEIVRLLETNEQPLDETIRLFEEGLHLVKSCDQTLKTFENKVNDLLAKNREDDNGTL' A
#
# COMPACT_ATOMS: atom_id res chain seq x y z
N MET A 1 15.66 -2.67 23.87
CA MET A 1 15.66 -3.51 22.66
C MET A 1 14.43 -3.13 21.86
N SER A 2 14.54 -2.09 21.03
CA SER A 2 13.42 -1.58 20.25
C SER A 2 13.23 -2.52 19.05
N THR A 3 12.13 -3.25 19.03
CA THR A 3 11.75 -4.07 17.88
C THR A 3 11.19 -3.14 16.81
N ASP A 4 12.06 -2.65 15.92
CA ASP A 4 11.65 -2.01 14.66
C ASP A 4 10.85 -3.04 13.85
N LYS A 5 9.53 -2.97 13.98
CA LYS A 5 8.59 -3.72 13.14
C LYS A 5 8.74 -3.14 11.74
N LYS A 6 9.56 -3.77 10.90
CA LYS A 6 9.82 -3.33 9.53
C LYS A 6 8.50 -3.40 8.76
N GLU A 7 7.88 -2.22 8.57
CA GLU A 7 6.73 -2.04 7.68
C GLU A 7 7.08 -2.64 6.32
N MET A 8 6.16 -3.43 5.75
CA MET A 8 6.34 -4.02 4.43
C MET A 8 6.42 -2.91 3.38
N THR A 9 7.28 -3.08 2.38
CA THR A 9 7.30 -2.20 1.20
C THR A 9 6.00 -2.36 0.39
N PHE A 10 5.75 -1.43 -0.53
CA PHE A 10 4.58 -1.49 -1.41
C PHE A 10 4.58 -2.79 -2.24
N GLU A 11 5.72 -3.13 -2.84
CA GLU A 11 5.90 -4.33 -3.67
C GLU A 11 5.70 -5.61 -2.85
N GLN A 12 6.19 -5.63 -1.61
CA GLN A 12 5.97 -6.76 -0.71
C GLN A 12 4.50 -6.90 -0.33
N SER A 13 3.83 -5.78 -0.04
CA SER A 13 2.41 -5.77 0.32
C SER A 13 1.55 -6.26 -0.84
N MET A 14 1.86 -5.83 -2.07
CA MET A 14 1.18 -6.27 -3.27
C MET A 14 1.42 -7.77 -3.55
N GLY A 15 2.67 -8.24 -3.46
CA GLY A 15 2.99 -9.66 -3.64
C GLY A 15 2.28 -10.57 -2.64
N ARG A 16 2.16 -10.12 -1.38
CA ARG A 16 1.38 -10.84 -0.36
C ARG A 16 -0.11 -10.82 -0.64
N LEU A 17 -0.65 -9.70 -1.12
CA LEU A 17 -2.06 -9.61 -1.49
C LEU A 17 -2.41 -10.59 -2.63
N GLU A 18 -1.55 -10.70 -3.64
CA GLU A 18 -1.71 -11.69 -4.72
C GLU A 18 -1.68 -13.13 -4.20
N GLU A 19 -0.81 -13.42 -3.22
CA GLU A 19 -0.76 -14.73 -2.58
C GLU A 19 -2.04 -15.04 -1.81
N ILE A 20 -2.55 -14.08 -1.04
CA ILE A 20 -3.82 -14.19 -0.32
C ILE A 20 -4.96 -14.47 -1.29
N VAL A 21 -5.05 -13.73 -2.41
CA VAL A 21 -6.07 -13.95 -3.43
C VAL A 21 -6.01 -15.39 -3.96
N ARG A 22 -4.81 -15.87 -4.32
CA ARG A 22 -4.62 -17.26 -4.78
C ARG A 22 -5.09 -18.27 -3.72
N LEU A 23 -4.72 -18.07 -2.45
CA LEU A 23 -5.13 -18.97 -1.36
C LEU A 23 -6.65 -18.97 -1.15
N LEU A 24 -7.30 -17.82 -1.22
CA LEU A 24 -8.76 -17.71 -1.10
C LEU A 24 -9.50 -18.35 -2.29
N GLU A 25 -8.96 -18.24 -3.50
CA GLU A 25 -9.51 -18.84 -4.71
C GLU A 25 -9.42 -20.37 -4.70
N THR A 26 -8.33 -20.94 -4.17
CA THR A 26 -8.18 -22.40 -4.08
C THR A 26 -9.16 -23.04 -3.09
N ASN A 27 -9.65 -22.29 -2.11
CA ASN A 27 -10.58 -22.76 -1.07
C ASN A 27 -10.08 -24.00 -0.28
N GLU A 28 -8.77 -24.25 -0.29
CA GLU A 28 -8.16 -25.40 0.39
C GLU A 28 -7.89 -25.15 1.88
N GLN A 29 -8.08 -23.92 2.34
CA GLN A 29 -7.79 -23.50 3.71
C GLN A 29 -9.00 -23.72 4.63
N PRO A 30 -8.78 -24.09 5.91
CA PRO A 30 -9.84 -24.10 6.91
C PRO A 30 -10.54 -22.73 7.01
N LEU A 31 -11.80 -22.73 7.44
CA LEU A 31 -12.60 -21.51 7.55
C LEU A 31 -11.92 -20.42 8.40
N ASP A 32 -11.36 -20.80 9.55
CA ASP A 32 -10.67 -19.86 10.44
C ASP A 32 -9.46 -19.20 9.76
N GLU A 33 -8.73 -19.96 8.94
CA GLU A 33 -7.58 -19.45 8.19
C GLU A 33 -8.02 -18.56 7.02
N THR A 34 -9.11 -18.93 6.35
CA THR A 34 -9.75 -18.12 5.30
C THR A 34 -10.14 -16.74 5.84
N ILE A 35 -10.71 -16.68 7.05
CA ILE A 35 -11.07 -15.41 7.71
C ILE A 35 -9.82 -14.57 7.99
N ARG A 36 -8.74 -15.17 8.50
CA ARG A 36 -7.48 -14.46 8.76
C ARG A 36 -6.84 -13.90 7.49
N LEU A 37 -6.81 -14.70 6.42
CA LEU A 37 -6.29 -14.27 5.12
C LEU A 37 -7.10 -13.10 4.57
N PHE A 38 -8.41 -13.12 4.74
CA PHE A 38 -9.27 -12.01 4.35
C PHE A 38 -8.99 -10.73 5.16
N GLU A 39 -8.88 -10.83 6.48
CA GLU A 39 -8.54 -9.69 7.35
C GLU A 39 -7.15 -9.10 7.05
N GLU A 40 -6.17 -9.96 6.77
CA GLU A 40 -4.84 -9.57 6.32
C GLU A 40 -4.91 -8.83 4.99
N GLY A 41 -5.65 -9.38 4.01
CA GLY A 41 -5.86 -8.75 2.71
C GLY A 41 -6.45 -7.34 2.83
N LEU A 42 -7.44 -7.14 3.70
CA LEU A 42 -8.02 -5.81 3.96
C LEU A 42 -6.99 -4.82 4.53
N HIS A 43 -6.12 -5.27 5.44
CA HIS A 43 -5.05 -4.44 5.97
C HIS A 43 -4.04 -4.04 4.90
N LEU A 44 -3.64 -4.99 4.04
CA LEU A 44 -2.71 -4.75 2.95
C LEU A 44 -3.27 -3.77 1.92
N VAL A 45 -4.54 -3.94 1.52
CA VAL A 45 -5.23 -3.00 0.61
C VAL A 45 -5.21 -1.58 1.18
N LYS A 46 -5.53 -1.42 2.47
CA LYS A 46 -5.51 -0.11 3.13
C LYS A 46 -4.11 0.50 3.17
N SER A 47 -3.09 -0.32 3.42
CA SER A 47 -1.69 0.15 3.44
C SER A 47 -1.22 0.59 2.04
N CYS A 48 -1.54 -0.18 1.01
CA CYS A 48 -1.23 0.17 -0.38
C CYS A 48 -1.92 1.47 -0.80
N ASP A 49 -3.21 1.63 -0.51
CA ASP A 49 -3.96 2.86 -0.79
C ASP A 49 -3.35 4.08 -0.10
N GLN A 50 -2.96 3.94 1.18
CA GLN A 50 -2.29 5.02 1.91
C GLN A 50 -0.95 5.39 1.29
N THR A 51 -0.17 4.40 0.87
CA THR A 51 1.13 4.61 0.21
C THR A 51 0.96 5.36 -1.11
N LEU A 52 -0.01 4.96 -1.94
CA LEU A 52 -0.31 5.61 -3.21
C LEU A 52 -0.77 7.06 -3.01
N LYS A 53 -1.65 7.31 -2.04
CA LYS A 53 -2.10 8.68 -1.71
C LYS A 53 -0.94 9.57 -1.27
N THR A 54 -0.04 9.05 -0.44
CA THR A 54 1.16 9.80 -0.03
C THR A 54 2.05 10.12 -1.23
N PHE A 55 2.22 9.18 -2.16
CA PHE A 55 2.98 9.41 -3.38
C PHE A 55 2.31 10.44 -4.29
N GLU A 56 1.01 10.34 -4.52
CA GLU A 56 0.22 11.29 -5.31
C GLU A 56 0.32 12.72 -4.76
N ASN A 57 0.15 12.89 -3.45
CA ASN A 57 0.31 14.18 -2.79
C ASN A 57 1.71 14.76 -3.02
N LYS A 58 2.76 13.93 -2.88
CA LYS A 58 4.14 14.36 -3.12
C LYS A 58 4.36 14.81 -4.57
N VAL A 59 3.78 14.10 -5.54
CA VAL A 59 3.84 14.49 -6.96
C VAL A 59 3.11 15.82 -7.18
N ASN A 60 1.91 15.98 -6.61
CA ASN A 60 1.14 17.22 -6.70
C ASN A 60 1.89 18.42 -6.11
N ASP A 61 2.52 18.26 -4.94
CA ASP A 61 3.33 19.30 -4.31
C ASP A 61 4.52 19.72 -5.19
N LEU A 62 5.19 18.75 -5.82
CA LEU A 62 6.30 19.03 -6.74
C LEU A 62 5.81 19.78 -7.98
N LEU A 63 4.67 19.39 -8.56
CA LEU A 63 4.08 20.07 -9.71
C LEU A 63 3.54 21.48 -9.36
N ALA A 64 3.07 21.69 -8.14
CA ALA A 64 2.64 23.01 -7.67
C ALA A 64 3.84 23.95 -7.51
N LYS A 65 4.92 23.49 -6.86
CA LYS A 65 6.16 24.27 -6.70
C LYS A 65 6.77 24.70 -8.04
N ASN A 66 6.85 23.77 -9.00
CA ASN A 66 7.35 24.10 -10.35
C ASN A 66 6.49 25.16 -11.07
N ARG A 67 5.19 25.28 -10.78
CA ARG A 67 4.32 26.32 -11.36
C ARG A 67 4.49 27.69 -10.72
N GLU A 68 4.92 27.75 -9.46
CA GLU A 68 5.20 29.01 -8.77
C GLU A 68 6.55 29.60 -9.23
N ASP A 69 7.51 28.75 -9.61
CA ASP A 69 8.83 29.18 -10.10
C ASP A 69 8.79 29.83 -11.51
N ASP A 70 7.75 29.57 -12.31
CA ASP A 70 7.57 30.12 -13.67
C ASP A 70 6.88 31.51 -13.68
N ASN A 71 6.36 31.98 -12.53
CA ASN A 71 5.62 33.25 -12.42
C ASN A 71 6.41 34.37 -11.71
N GLY A 72 7.74 34.21 -11.63
CA GLY A 72 8.66 35.09 -10.90
C GLY A 72 9.59 35.96 -11.76
N THR A 73 9.30 36.18 -13.04
CA THR A 73 10.09 37.13 -13.86
C THR A 73 9.19 37.91 -14.82
N LEU A 74 8.62 39.00 -14.32
CA LEU A 74 8.33 40.19 -15.11
C LEU A 74 8.66 41.45 -14.30
#